data_AF-A0A8C2HI09-F1
#
_entry.id   AF-A0A8C2HI09-F1
#
_cell.length_a   1.000
_cell.length_b   1.000
_cell.length_c   1.000
_cell.angle_alpha   90.00
_cell.angle_beta   90.00
_cell.angle_gamma   90.00
#
_symmetry.space_group_name_H-M   'P 1'
#
loop_
_entity.id
_entity.type
_entity.pdbx_description
1 polymer ?
#
loop_
_entity_poly.entity_id
_entity_poly.type
_entity_poly.pdbx_seq_one_letter_code
_entity_poly.pdbx_strand_id
1 'polypeptide(L)'
;KKKPNDDTDIAVSFLPLTEENKRMFDQAQANQIPSVIHQFACESCDRDWWRRVPQRKRVSRCHRCKKKYDPVPANKMWGIAEFNCPNCLRTFKGFGRMDGRSPCYGCRSAIFPSKILPPRKRSMMPGPRRRNQHSCLAEDCYNRMEPHVPGTECVHPHSRQKNRKPRVVYPSPAHISSGSTVNTCLSQGSLIESINELILDDIEEESDEDSDSST
;
A
#
# COMPACT_ATOMS: atom_id res chain seq x y z
N LYS A 1 -59.98 24.78 -0.76
CA LYS A 1 -59.58 23.43 -1.24
C LYS A 1 -58.10 23.22 -0.95
N LYS A 2 -57.75 22.68 0.22
CA LYS A 2 -56.38 22.25 0.55
C LYS A 2 -56.24 20.78 0.13
N LYS A 3 -55.25 20.46 -0.70
CA LYS A 3 -54.85 19.08 -0.97
C LYS A 3 -53.94 18.62 0.18
N PRO A 4 -54.15 17.43 0.77
CA PRO A 4 -53.15 16.84 1.65
C PRO A 4 -52.02 16.27 0.79
N ASN A 5 -50.78 16.58 1.17
CA ASN A 5 -49.59 15.97 0.59
C ASN A 5 -49.47 14.55 1.13
N ASP A 6 -49.19 13.63 0.22
CA ASP A 6 -49.01 12.20 0.43
C ASP A 6 -47.58 11.99 0.95
N ASP A 7 -47.42 11.86 2.27
CA ASP A 7 -46.17 11.42 2.89
C ASP A 7 -46.06 9.91 2.67
N THR A 8 -45.46 9.51 1.55
CA THR A 8 -45.10 8.10 1.32
C THR A 8 -43.95 7.73 2.25
N ASP A 9 -44.29 7.02 3.34
CA ASP A 9 -43.35 6.35 4.23
C ASP A 9 -42.41 5.44 3.43
N ILE A 10 -41.15 5.85 3.29
CA ILE A 10 -40.08 4.99 2.82
C ILE A 10 -39.86 3.94 3.92
N ALA A 11 -40.38 2.73 3.71
CA ALA A 11 -40.15 1.61 4.60
C ALA A 11 -38.66 1.26 4.60
N VAL A 12 -37.90 1.88 5.51
CA VAL A 12 -36.53 1.50 5.82
C VAL A 12 -36.60 0.16 6.53
N SER A 13 -36.23 -0.91 5.84
CA SER A 13 -36.08 -2.23 6.45
C SER A 13 -34.99 -2.17 7.52
N PHE A 14 -35.39 -2.01 8.78
CA PHE A 14 -34.49 -2.07 9.93
C PHE A 14 -33.98 -3.50 10.07
N LEU A 15 -32.74 -3.76 9.65
CA LEU A 15 -32.06 -4.99 9.99
C LEU A 15 -31.81 -5.00 11.51
N PRO A 16 -32.18 -6.07 12.23
CA PRO A 16 -31.93 -6.16 13.66
C PRO A 16 -30.43 -6.09 13.96
N LEU A 17 -30.08 -5.36 15.01
CA LEU A 17 -28.69 -5.19 15.44
C LEU A 17 -28.19 -6.53 16.01
N THR A 18 -27.37 -7.25 15.24
CA THR A 18 -26.77 -8.51 15.68
C THR A 18 -25.73 -8.29 16.78
N GLU A 19 -25.45 -9.32 17.56
CA GLU A 19 -24.43 -9.29 18.63
C GLU A 19 -23.04 -9.01 18.05
N GLU A 20 -22.73 -9.54 16.86
CA GLU A 20 -21.53 -9.19 16.09
C GLU A 20 -21.45 -7.70 15.76
N ASN A 21 -22.56 -7.07 15.36
CA ASN A 21 -22.58 -5.65 15.02
C ASN A 21 -22.34 -4.76 16.24
N LYS A 22 -22.89 -5.14 17.41
CA LYS A 22 -22.61 -4.47 18.69
C LYS A 22 -21.15 -4.60 19.07
N ARG A 23 -20.60 -5.83 19.04
CA ARG A 23 -19.19 -6.06 19.38
C ARG A 23 -18.25 -5.28 18.46
N MET A 24 -18.54 -5.19 17.17
CA MET A 24 -17.77 -4.35 16.23
C MET A 24 -17.85 -2.87 16.56
N PHE A 25 -19.01 -2.38 17.00
CA PHE A 25 -19.20 -0.99 17.41
C PHE A 25 -18.39 -0.67 18.67
N ASP A 26 -18.46 -1.53 19.69
CA ASP A 26 -17.71 -1.37 20.94
C ASP A 26 -16.19 -1.42 20.68
N GLN A 27 -15.74 -2.35 19.83
CA GLN A 27 -14.33 -2.44 19.42
C GLN A 27 -13.87 -1.22 18.63
N ALA A 28 -14.75 -0.63 17.81
CA ALA A 28 -14.45 0.60 17.09
C ALA A 28 -14.30 1.79 18.04
N GLN A 29 -15.19 1.93 19.02
CA GLN A 29 -15.08 2.97 20.06
C GLN A 29 -13.83 2.78 20.93
N ALA A 30 -13.43 1.54 21.18
CA ALA A 30 -12.22 1.23 21.94
C ALA A 30 -10.91 1.33 21.12
N ASN A 31 -10.95 1.78 19.86
CA ASN A 31 -9.80 1.78 18.93
C ASN A 31 -9.13 0.39 18.73
N GLN A 32 -9.86 -0.70 18.94
CA GLN A 32 -9.35 -2.08 18.88
C GLN A 32 -9.55 -2.74 17.51
N ILE A 33 -9.81 -1.97 16.45
CA ILE A 33 -10.01 -2.55 15.12
C ILE A 33 -8.67 -3.08 14.58
N PRO A 34 -8.56 -4.38 14.25
CA PRO A 34 -7.35 -4.93 13.68
C PRO A 34 -7.06 -4.24 12.35
N SER A 35 -5.81 -3.82 12.19
CA SER A 35 -5.35 -3.05 11.05
C SER A 35 -4.12 -3.71 10.45
N VAL A 36 -3.99 -3.60 9.12
CA VAL A 36 -2.94 -4.22 8.32
C VAL A 36 -2.35 -3.17 7.40
N ILE A 37 -1.03 -3.19 7.22
CA ILE A 37 -0.33 -2.31 6.29
C ILE A 37 -0.31 -2.99 4.92
N HIS A 38 -0.76 -2.28 3.88
CA HIS A 38 -0.75 -2.74 2.50
C HIS A 38 -0.10 -1.73 1.56
N GLN A 39 0.49 -2.25 0.48
CA GLN A 39 0.90 -1.46 -0.68
C GLN A 39 -0.29 -1.22 -1.60
N PHE A 40 -0.40 -0.01 -2.12
CA PHE A 40 -1.37 0.41 -3.12
C PHE A 40 -0.66 1.10 -4.27
N ALA A 41 -1.23 1.03 -5.47
CA ALA A 41 -0.65 1.68 -6.63
C ALA A 41 -1.68 2.14 -7.67
N CYS A 42 -1.49 3.36 -8.15
CA CYS A 42 -2.36 3.99 -9.13
C CYS A 42 -1.63 4.07 -10.48
N GLU A 43 -2.09 3.29 -11.45
CA GLU A 43 -1.52 3.26 -12.81
C GLU A 43 -1.58 4.63 -13.49
N SER A 44 -2.75 5.27 -13.47
CA SER A 44 -2.97 6.54 -14.19
C SER A 44 -2.15 7.70 -13.64
N CYS A 45 -1.79 7.65 -12.37
CA CYS A 45 -0.98 8.69 -11.71
C CYS A 45 0.49 8.32 -11.59
N ASP A 46 0.86 7.07 -11.93
CA ASP A 46 2.16 6.45 -11.72
C ASP A 46 2.72 6.63 -10.30
N ARG A 47 1.87 6.44 -9.28
CA ARG A 47 2.23 6.55 -7.86
C ARG A 47 1.88 5.30 -7.09
N ASP A 48 2.78 4.86 -6.22
CA ASP A 48 2.58 3.80 -5.24
C ASP A 48 2.77 4.34 -3.81
N TRP A 49 2.01 3.81 -2.86
CA TRP A 49 2.03 4.23 -1.46
C TRP A 49 1.73 3.06 -0.53
N TRP A 50 2.04 3.23 0.76
CA TRP A 50 1.72 2.26 1.81
C TRP A 50 0.73 2.87 2.78
N ARG A 51 -0.32 2.14 3.14
CA ARG A 51 -1.30 2.63 4.11
C ARG A 51 -1.68 1.53 5.09
N ARG A 52 -1.81 1.91 6.36
CA ARG A 52 -2.45 1.10 7.40
C ARG A 52 -3.96 1.20 7.21
N VAL A 53 -4.61 0.07 6.95
CA VAL A 53 -6.05 -0.01 6.68
C VAL A 53 -6.72 -1.05 7.60
N PRO A 54 -7.98 -0.86 8.00
CA PRO A 54 -8.71 -1.86 8.76
C PRO A 54 -8.79 -3.20 8.02
N GLN A 55 -8.60 -4.32 8.71
CA GLN A 55 -8.61 -5.64 8.08
C GLN A 55 -9.95 -5.94 7.37
N ARG A 56 -11.06 -5.39 7.88
CA ARG A 56 -12.41 -5.49 7.31
C ARG A 56 -12.61 -4.70 6.01
N LYS A 57 -11.80 -3.68 5.75
CA LYS A 57 -11.92 -2.79 4.60
C LYS A 57 -10.53 -2.34 4.16
N ARG A 58 -9.89 -3.21 3.40
CA ARG A 58 -8.55 -3.00 2.87
C ARG A 58 -8.65 -2.14 1.61
N VAL A 59 -9.05 -0.88 1.77
CA VAL A 59 -9.26 0.03 0.64
C VAL A 59 -8.53 1.32 0.93
N SER A 60 -7.79 1.83 -0.04
CA SER A 60 -7.17 3.16 0.01
C SER A 60 -7.54 3.97 -1.22
N ARG A 61 -7.42 5.29 -1.11
CA ARG A 61 -7.75 6.24 -2.17
C ARG A 61 -6.48 6.89 -2.67
N CYS A 62 -6.30 6.99 -3.98
CA CYS A 62 -5.19 7.75 -4.54
C CYS A 62 -5.37 9.25 -4.25
N HIS A 63 -4.37 9.90 -3.69
CA HIS A 63 -4.43 11.33 -3.37
C HIS A 63 -4.59 12.24 -4.60
N ARG A 64 -4.13 11.82 -5.78
CA ARG A 64 -4.21 12.61 -7.01
C ARG A 64 -5.55 12.47 -7.73
N CYS A 65 -5.91 11.26 -8.18
CA CYS A 65 -7.14 11.03 -8.93
C CYS A 65 -8.38 10.73 -8.08
N LYS A 66 -8.22 10.59 -6.75
CA LYS A 66 -9.28 10.29 -5.78
C LYS A 66 -10.04 8.96 -6.03
N LYS A 67 -9.58 8.11 -6.95
CA LYS A 67 -10.12 6.75 -7.18
C LYS A 67 -9.71 5.82 -6.03
N LYS A 68 -10.61 4.91 -5.66
CA LYS A 68 -10.41 3.90 -4.61
C LYS A 68 -9.85 2.61 -5.20
N TYR A 69 -8.96 1.98 -4.45
CA TYR A 69 -8.19 0.82 -4.87
C TYR A 69 -8.14 -0.25 -3.78
N ASP A 70 -8.18 -1.50 -4.22
CA ASP A 70 -7.83 -2.65 -3.39
C ASP A 70 -6.29 -2.76 -3.28
N PRO A 71 -5.76 -3.45 -2.26
CA PRO A 71 -4.32 -3.59 -2.09
C PRO A 71 -3.69 -4.33 -3.27
N VAL A 72 -2.43 -4.02 -3.56
CA VAL A 72 -1.61 -4.84 -4.45
C VAL A 72 -1.58 -6.27 -3.90
N PRO A 73 -1.85 -7.31 -4.73
CA PRO A 73 -1.78 -8.69 -4.30
C PRO A 73 -0.43 -9.03 -3.67
N ALA A 74 -0.42 -9.81 -2.60
CA ALA A 74 0.79 -10.07 -1.82
C ALA A 74 1.93 -10.68 -2.66
N ASN A 75 1.62 -11.52 -3.65
CA ASN A 75 2.57 -12.12 -4.58
C ASN A 75 3.08 -11.17 -5.68
N LYS A 76 2.53 -9.96 -5.77
CA LYS A 76 2.86 -8.93 -6.77
C LYS A 76 3.42 -7.65 -6.18
N MET A 77 3.59 -7.60 -4.86
CA MET A 77 4.20 -6.45 -4.18
C MET A 77 5.66 -6.26 -4.62
N TRP A 78 6.12 -5.01 -4.61
CA TRP A 78 7.48 -4.64 -4.97
C TRP A 78 8.00 -3.50 -4.09
N GLY A 79 9.31 -3.36 -4.01
CA GLY A 79 9.96 -2.32 -3.22
C GLY A 79 11.21 -2.86 -2.54
N ILE A 80 11.49 -2.38 -1.32
CA ILE A 80 12.58 -2.92 -0.51
C ILE A 80 12.13 -4.27 0.04
N ALA A 81 12.81 -5.34 -0.37
CA ALA A 81 12.53 -6.69 0.05
C ALA A 81 13.58 -7.20 1.04
N GLU A 82 13.15 -8.09 1.93
CA GLU A 82 14.01 -8.90 2.78
C GLU A 82 14.15 -10.30 2.18
N PHE A 83 15.38 -10.78 2.05
CA PHE A 83 15.69 -12.07 1.45
C PHE A 83 16.41 -12.94 2.48
N ASN A 84 16.02 -14.21 2.55
CA ASN A 84 16.69 -15.22 3.36
C ASN A 84 17.28 -16.29 2.43
N CYS A 85 18.60 -16.37 2.35
CA CYS A 85 19.25 -17.36 1.50
C CYS A 85 19.32 -18.73 2.21
N PRO A 86 18.71 -19.81 1.67
CA PRO A 86 18.77 -21.13 2.28
C PRO A 86 20.17 -21.75 2.19
N ASN A 87 20.98 -21.34 1.22
CA ASN A 87 22.30 -21.95 0.97
C ASN A 87 23.39 -21.42 1.89
N CYS A 88 23.34 -20.14 2.27
CA CYS A 88 24.36 -19.53 3.13
C CYS A 88 23.80 -18.89 4.41
N LEU A 89 22.50 -19.05 4.67
CA LEU A 89 21.77 -18.56 5.85
C LEU A 89 21.91 -17.05 6.12
N ARG A 90 22.33 -16.28 5.11
CA ARG A 90 22.43 -14.83 5.22
C ARG A 90 21.10 -14.18 4.89
N THR A 91 20.69 -13.25 5.74
CA THR A 91 19.60 -12.32 5.46
C THR A 91 20.16 -11.05 4.85
N PHE A 92 19.56 -10.58 3.77
CA PHE A 92 19.93 -9.32 3.14
C PHE A 92 18.70 -8.55 2.67
N LYS A 93 18.90 -7.26 2.39
CA LYS A 93 17.84 -6.35 1.90
C LYS A 93 18.25 -5.74 0.58
N GLY A 94 17.27 -5.50 -0.27
CA GLY A 94 17.47 -4.87 -1.58
C GLY A 94 16.16 -4.65 -2.29
N PHE A 95 16.17 -3.86 -3.36
CA PHE A 95 14.98 -3.72 -4.20
C PHE A 95 14.64 -5.06 -4.88
N GLY A 96 13.35 -5.41 -4.88
CA GLY A 96 12.84 -6.64 -5.47
C GLY A 96 11.32 -6.66 -5.53
N ARG A 97 10.80 -7.68 -6.20
CA ARG A 97 9.36 -7.98 -6.32
C ARG A 97 9.10 -9.39 -5.83
N MET A 98 7.93 -9.65 -5.27
CA MET A 98 7.61 -10.95 -4.65
C MET A 98 7.73 -12.14 -5.60
N ASP A 99 7.43 -11.93 -6.89
CA ASP A 99 7.54 -12.92 -7.96
C ASP A 99 8.89 -12.86 -8.71
N GLY A 100 9.89 -12.17 -8.18
CA GLY A 100 11.21 -11.98 -8.79
C GLY A 100 12.34 -12.50 -7.91
N ARG A 101 13.38 -13.05 -8.53
CA ARG A 101 14.57 -13.53 -7.81
C ARG A 101 15.67 -12.49 -7.83
N SER A 102 16.40 -12.41 -6.73
CA SER A 102 17.62 -11.61 -6.62
C SER A 102 18.81 -12.51 -6.26
N PRO A 103 20.02 -12.18 -6.75
CA PRO A 103 21.20 -12.98 -6.43
C PRO A 103 21.60 -12.75 -4.97
N CYS A 104 21.91 -13.84 -4.26
CA CYS A 104 22.50 -13.72 -2.93
C CYS A 104 23.91 -13.11 -3.00
N TYR A 105 24.21 -12.12 -2.17
CA TYR A 105 25.54 -11.48 -2.14
C TYR A 105 26.69 -12.41 -1.70
N GLY A 106 26.39 -13.54 -1.05
CA GLY A 106 27.39 -14.52 -0.62
C GLY A 106 27.63 -15.63 -1.64
N CYS A 107 26.57 -16.40 -1.96
CA CYS A 107 26.65 -17.60 -2.79
C CYS A 107 26.10 -17.43 -4.21
N ARG A 108 25.64 -16.22 -4.59
CA ARG A 108 25.03 -15.88 -5.89
C ARG A 108 23.78 -16.67 -6.30
N SER A 109 23.29 -17.57 -5.46
CA SER A 109 22.05 -18.31 -5.72
C SER A 109 20.86 -17.34 -5.90
N ALA A 110 19.95 -17.68 -6.80
CA ALA A 110 18.77 -16.87 -7.09
C ALA A 110 17.68 -17.08 -6.03
N ILE A 111 17.45 -16.09 -5.18
CA ILE A 111 16.58 -16.20 -4.00
C ILE A 111 15.32 -15.35 -4.19
N PHE A 112 14.16 -15.92 -3.83
CA PHE A 112 12.92 -15.15 -3.73
C PHE A 112 12.89 -14.32 -2.45
N PRO A 113 12.27 -13.14 -2.47
CA PRO A 113 12.09 -12.36 -1.26
C PRO A 113 11.14 -13.07 -0.28
N SER A 114 11.46 -12.96 1.00
CA SER A 114 10.59 -13.44 2.08
C SER A 114 9.40 -12.51 2.31
N LYS A 115 9.63 -11.19 2.16
CA LYS A 115 8.59 -10.15 2.26
C LYS A 115 9.07 -8.83 1.65
N ILE A 116 8.12 -8.02 1.21
CA ILE A 116 8.35 -6.60 0.93
C ILE A 116 8.11 -5.80 2.21
N LEU A 117 9.06 -4.93 2.52
CA LEU A 117 9.01 -4.06 3.69
C LEU A 117 8.31 -2.75 3.32
N PRO A 118 7.36 -2.27 4.13
CA PRO A 118 6.91 -0.89 4.02
C PRO A 118 8.09 0.07 4.25
N PRO A 119 8.07 1.27 3.65
CA PRO A 119 9.05 2.30 3.93
C PRO A 119 9.04 2.59 5.44
N ARG A 120 10.22 2.58 6.07
CA ARG A 120 10.35 2.94 7.48
C ARG A 120 10.31 4.47 7.59
N LYS A 121 9.48 5.05 8.48
CA LYS A 121 9.52 6.50 8.80
C LYS A 121 10.96 7.00 9.09
N ARG A 122 11.79 6.17 9.74
CA ARG A 122 13.21 6.47 10.05
C ARG A 122 14.20 6.36 8.86
N SER A 123 13.75 5.95 7.68
CA SER A 123 14.59 5.88 6.47
C SER A 123 14.66 7.22 5.72
N MET A 124 13.93 8.23 6.17
CA MET A 124 14.06 9.63 5.74
C MET A 124 15.17 10.39 6.49
N MET A 125 15.71 9.84 7.58
CA MET A 125 16.91 10.41 8.22
C MET A 125 18.15 10.03 7.38
N PRO A 126 19.01 10.99 7.00
CA PRO A 126 20.22 10.72 6.23
C PRO A 126 21.28 10.07 7.13
N GLY A 127 21.08 8.79 7.47
CA GLY A 127 22.16 7.92 7.91
C GLY A 127 23.17 7.73 6.77
N PRO A 128 24.37 7.19 7.04
CA PRO A 128 25.36 6.93 5.99
C PRO A 128 24.69 6.15 4.87
N ARG A 129 24.50 6.79 3.71
CA ARG A 129 23.94 6.16 2.52
C ARG A 129 24.87 5.02 2.19
N ARG A 130 24.59 3.82 2.72
CA ARG A 130 25.21 2.63 2.19
C ARG A 130 24.79 2.65 0.73
N ARG A 131 25.78 2.86 -0.15
CA ARG A 131 25.67 2.63 -1.59
C ARG A 131 25.41 1.13 -1.77
N ASN A 132 24.26 0.66 -1.30
CA ASN A 132 23.80 -0.69 -1.51
C ASN A 132 23.47 -0.71 -3.00
N GLN A 133 24.49 -1.00 -3.79
CA GLN A 133 24.36 -1.23 -5.22
C GLN A 133 23.26 -2.25 -5.39
N HIS A 134 22.19 -1.84 -6.06
CA HIS A 134 21.10 -2.74 -6.36
C HIS A 134 21.65 -3.88 -7.21
N SER A 135 21.44 -5.11 -6.78
CA SER A 135 21.75 -6.30 -7.58
C SER A 135 20.46 -7.07 -7.77
N CYS A 136 20.04 -7.23 -9.01
CA CYS A 136 18.96 -8.14 -9.39
C CYS A 136 19.34 -8.88 -10.67
N LEU A 137 18.55 -9.88 -11.02
CA LEU A 137 18.74 -10.69 -12.22
C LEU A 137 18.05 -10.09 -13.46
N ALA A 138 17.57 -8.84 -13.37
CA ALA A 138 16.83 -8.21 -14.45
C ALA A 138 17.75 -7.76 -15.60
N GLU A 139 17.27 -7.97 -16.82
CA GLU A 139 17.97 -7.61 -18.06
C GLU A 139 18.21 -6.10 -18.18
N ASP A 140 17.28 -5.31 -17.65
CA ASP A 140 17.24 -3.85 -17.74
C ASP A 140 17.78 -3.16 -16.46
N CYS A 141 18.46 -3.90 -15.57
CA CYS A 141 19.04 -3.34 -14.36
C CYS A 141 20.18 -2.35 -14.67
N TYR A 142 20.19 -1.19 -14.00
CA TYR A 142 21.29 -0.22 -14.13
C TYR A 142 22.65 -0.77 -13.69
N ASN A 143 22.63 -1.75 -12.78
CA ASN A 143 23.79 -2.48 -12.27
C ASN A 143 23.62 -3.97 -12.60
N ARG A 144 23.42 -4.26 -13.90
CA ARG A 144 23.19 -5.62 -14.41
C ARG A 144 24.37 -6.53 -14.04
N MET A 145 24.04 -7.66 -13.43
CA MET A 145 24.98 -8.73 -13.11
C MET A 145 24.68 -9.92 -14.03
N GLU A 146 25.71 -10.51 -14.64
CA GLU A 146 25.56 -11.77 -15.37
C GLU A 146 25.61 -12.97 -14.40
N PRO A 147 24.80 -14.02 -14.62
CA PRO A 147 23.79 -14.16 -15.68
C PRO A 147 22.50 -13.39 -15.34
N HIS A 148 21.93 -12.69 -16.32
CA HIS A 148 20.59 -12.12 -16.22
C HIS A 148 19.52 -13.11 -16.70
N VAL A 149 18.26 -12.86 -16.35
CA VAL A 149 17.11 -13.63 -16.85
C VAL A 149 16.41 -12.81 -17.94
N PRO A 150 16.46 -13.23 -19.22
CA PRO A 150 15.82 -12.52 -20.32
C PRO A 150 14.33 -12.27 -20.06
N GLY A 151 13.84 -11.07 -20.43
CA GLY A 151 12.44 -10.69 -20.25
C GLY A 151 12.03 -10.34 -18.81
N THR A 152 12.98 -10.26 -17.88
CA THR A 152 12.70 -9.79 -16.51
C THR A 152 13.03 -8.31 -16.33
N GLU A 153 12.20 -7.62 -15.55
CA GLU A 153 12.27 -6.18 -15.35
C GLU A 153 12.69 -5.81 -13.93
N CYS A 154 13.56 -4.81 -13.85
CA CYS A 154 14.07 -4.24 -12.63
C CYS A 154 13.05 -3.28 -12.03
N VAL A 155 12.75 -3.48 -10.74
CA VAL A 155 11.83 -2.59 -10.00
C VAL A 155 12.52 -1.42 -9.31
N HIS A 156 13.84 -1.29 -9.46
CA HIS A 156 14.58 -0.20 -8.84
C HIS A 156 14.25 1.14 -9.52
N PRO A 157 13.91 2.21 -8.76
CA PRO A 157 13.50 3.49 -9.34
C PRO A 157 14.48 4.04 -10.39
N HIS A 158 15.79 3.95 -10.12
CA HIS A 158 16.82 4.40 -11.06
C HIS A 158 16.85 3.59 -12.37
N SER A 159 16.72 2.24 -12.35
CA SER A 159 16.65 1.44 -13.58
C SER A 159 15.40 1.81 -14.38
N ARG A 160 14.26 1.93 -13.69
CA ARG A 160 12.97 2.25 -14.29
C ARG A 160 13.00 3.62 -14.99
N GLN A 161 13.55 4.63 -14.31
CA GLN A 161 13.76 5.96 -14.88
C GLN A 161 14.69 5.92 -16.10
N LYS A 162 15.84 5.23 -15.99
CA LYS A 162 16.81 5.08 -17.10
C LYS A 162 16.18 4.44 -18.33
N ASN A 163 15.31 3.46 -18.14
CA ASN A 163 14.62 2.74 -19.21
C ASN A 163 13.27 3.35 -19.61
N ARG A 164 12.92 4.54 -19.10
CA ARG A 164 11.65 5.23 -19.38
C ARG A 164 10.40 4.39 -19.08
N LYS A 165 10.46 3.55 -18.05
CA LYS A 165 9.37 2.69 -17.62
C LYS A 165 8.59 3.35 -16.45
N PRO A 166 7.28 3.07 -16.27
CA PRO A 166 6.42 3.68 -15.23
C PRO A 166 6.76 3.19 -13.82
N ARG A 167 6.93 4.06 -12.83
CA ARG A 167 7.27 3.70 -11.44
C ARG A 167 6.40 2.55 -10.89
N VAL A 168 5.10 2.54 -11.21
CA VAL A 168 4.17 1.47 -10.85
C VAL A 168 4.48 0.21 -11.66
N VAL A 169 4.86 -0.86 -10.95
CA VAL A 169 5.17 -2.16 -11.55
C VAL A 169 3.90 -3.00 -11.71
N TYR A 170 3.03 -3.01 -10.70
CA TYR A 170 1.77 -3.73 -10.73
C TYR A 170 0.65 -2.86 -10.17
N PRO A 171 -0.33 -2.44 -10.98
CA PRO A 171 -1.36 -1.52 -10.52
C PRO A 171 -2.31 -2.20 -9.53
N SER A 172 -2.81 -1.43 -8.56
CA SER A 172 -3.88 -1.91 -7.68
C SER A 172 -5.18 -2.11 -8.48
N PRO A 173 -5.95 -3.17 -8.20
CA PRO A 173 -7.30 -3.30 -8.74
C PRO A 173 -8.18 -2.13 -8.30
N ALA A 174 -9.02 -1.64 -9.22
CA ALA A 174 -10.03 -0.64 -8.90
C ALA A 174 -11.04 -1.22 -7.92
N HIS A 175 -11.26 -0.54 -6.80
CA HIS A 175 -12.22 -1.01 -5.80
C HIS A 175 -13.65 -0.80 -6.30
N ILE A 176 -14.42 -1.89 -6.37
CA ILE A 176 -15.86 -1.86 -6.65
C ILE A 176 -16.59 -1.91 -5.31
N SER A 177 -17.25 -0.81 -4.95
CA SER A 177 -18.02 -0.78 -3.70
C SER A 177 -19.26 -1.66 -3.89
N SER A 178 -19.38 -2.74 -3.12
CA SER A 178 -20.51 -3.67 -3.20
C SER A 178 -21.84 -3.10 -2.66
N GLY A 179 -21.89 -1.79 -2.35
CA GLY A 179 -23.12 -1.10 -1.90
C GLY A 179 -23.71 -1.60 -0.58
N SER A 180 -23.13 -2.63 0.05
CA SER A 180 -23.62 -3.18 1.31
C SER A 180 -23.27 -2.25 2.47
N THR A 181 -24.06 -1.19 2.62
CA THR A 181 -24.18 -0.48 3.89
C THR A 181 -24.90 -1.42 4.84
N VAL A 182 -24.15 -2.30 5.53
CA VAL A 182 -24.60 -2.65 6.87
C VAL A 182 -24.73 -1.33 7.61
N ASN A 183 -25.90 -1.07 8.21
CA ASN A 183 -26.10 0.01 9.18
C ASN A 183 -25.21 -0.28 10.39
N THR A 184 -23.89 -0.20 10.24
CA THR A 184 -23.02 0.01 11.38
C THR A 184 -23.37 1.39 11.87
N CYS A 185 -23.95 1.49 13.06
CA CYS A 185 -24.21 2.75 13.77
C CYS A 185 -22.96 3.62 13.99
N LEU A 186 -21.80 3.19 13.47
CA LEU A 186 -20.64 4.01 13.17
C LEU A 186 -21.03 5.04 12.10
N SER A 187 -21.64 6.13 12.56
CA SER A 187 -21.59 7.40 11.84
C SER A 187 -20.17 7.63 11.36
N GLN A 188 -20.00 7.99 10.09
CA GLN A 188 -18.71 8.45 9.56
C GLN A 188 -18.15 9.64 10.37
N GLY A 189 -18.95 10.27 11.24
CA GLY A 189 -18.56 11.32 12.18
C GLY A 189 -17.93 10.86 13.50
N SER A 190 -18.07 9.60 13.92
CA SER A 190 -17.34 9.08 15.12
C SER A 190 -15.89 8.71 14.82
N LEU A 191 -15.49 8.80 13.55
CA LEU A 191 -14.12 8.62 13.10
C LEU A 191 -13.24 9.84 13.36
N ILE A 192 -13.73 10.92 13.99
CA ILE A 192 -13.01 12.20 14.08
C ILE A 192 -11.63 12.08 14.76
N GLU A 193 -11.48 11.19 15.74
CA GLU A 193 -10.20 11.00 16.43
C GLU A 193 -9.20 10.16 15.62
N SER A 194 -9.67 9.17 14.85
CA SER A 194 -8.83 8.43 13.88
C SER A 194 -8.63 9.20 12.58
N ILE A 195 -9.55 10.10 12.22
CA ILE A 195 -9.42 11.05 11.12
C ILE A 195 -8.36 12.06 11.50
N ASN A 196 -8.24 12.50 12.75
CA ASN A 196 -7.14 13.37 13.15
C ASN A 196 -5.79 12.66 12.98
N GLU A 197 -5.63 11.38 13.32
CA GLU A 197 -4.39 10.64 12.99
C GLU A 197 -4.19 10.46 11.47
N LEU A 198 -5.26 10.18 10.71
CA LEU A 198 -5.17 10.04 9.25
C LEU A 198 -4.89 11.39 8.55
N ILE A 199 -5.44 12.50 9.06
CA ILE A 199 -5.23 13.88 8.63
C ILE A 199 -3.84 14.34 9.04
N LEU A 200 -3.38 14.00 10.25
CA LEU A 200 -2.01 14.32 10.68
C LEU A 200 -1.00 13.55 9.84
N ASP A 201 -1.23 12.27 9.53
CA ASP A 201 -0.40 11.54 8.56
C ASP A 201 -0.45 12.20 7.16
N ASP A 202 -1.62 12.66 6.70
CA ASP A 202 -1.78 13.31 5.39
C ASP A 202 -1.18 14.76 5.36
N ILE A 203 -1.21 15.51 6.48
CA ILE A 203 -0.60 16.85 6.66
C ILE A 203 0.92 16.74 6.81
N GLU A 204 1.40 15.75 7.55
CA GLU A 204 2.84 15.45 7.70
C GLU A 204 3.43 15.11 6.31
N GLU A 205 2.71 14.34 5.48
CA GLU A 205 3.08 14.07 4.07
C GLU A 205 3.04 15.33 3.16
N GLU A 206 2.09 16.27 3.32
CA GLU A 206 2.04 17.52 2.52
C GLU A 206 3.15 18.51 2.92
N SER A 207 3.48 18.63 4.22
CA SER A 207 4.52 19.57 4.67
C SER A 207 5.94 19.24 4.18
N ASP A 208 6.20 17.97 3.84
CA ASP A 208 7.48 17.51 3.31
C ASP A 208 7.60 17.70 1.76
N GLU A 209 6.50 17.91 1.03
CA GLU A 209 6.52 18.19 -0.43
C GLU A 209 6.74 19.70 -0.74
N ASP A 210 6.41 20.61 0.19
CA ASP A 210 6.54 22.07 -0.01
C ASP A 210 7.92 22.64 0.40
N SER A 211 8.81 21.83 0.98
CA SER A 211 10.13 22.29 1.45
C SER A 211 11.25 22.26 0.37
N ASP A 212 10.95 21.77 -0.84
CA ASP A 212 11.92 21.72 -1.97
C ASP A 212 11.70 22.84 -3.01
N SER A 213 11.12 23.96 -2.55
CA SER A 213 11.02 25.22 -3.30
C SER A 213 11.52 26.39 -2.45
N SER A 214 12.79 26.37 -2.06
CA SER A 214 13.58 27.58 -1.80
C SER A 214 15.07 27.28 -1.73
N THR A 215 15.82 28.02 -2.56
CA THR A 215 17.28 28.18 -2.69
C THR A 215 18.10 27.07 -3.36
#